data_AF-A0A8J4EER9-F1
#
_entry.id   AF-A0A8J4EER9-F1
#
_cell.length_a   1.000
_cell.length_b   1.000
_cell.length_c   1.000
_cell.angle_alpha   90.00
_cell.angle_beta   90.00
_cell.angle_gamma   90.00
#
_symmetry.space_group_name_H-M   'P 1'
#
loop_
_entity.id
_entity.type
_entity.pdbx_description
1 polymer ?
#
loop_
_entity_poly.entity_id
_entity_poly.type
_entity_poly.pdbx_seq_one_letter_code
_entity_poly.pdbx_strand_id
1 'polypeptide(L)'
;MNADAVGRHMPAVATLDDLTAMIAADPYGHRYELGPDGVLSITPPADGEHALIATRIMAWLLAAGWPGGRSARSRRRSGCPSPVPTA
;
A
#
# COMPACT_ATOMS: atom_id res chain seq x y z
N MET A 1 3.54 -0.51 -23.45
CA MET A 1 3.71 -1.54 -22.40
C MET A 1 2.34 -2.19 -22.20
N ASN A 2 2.23 -3.53 -22.21
CA ASN A 2 0.94 -4.25 -22.19
C ASN A 2 0.75 -4.96 -20.84
N ALA A 3 -0.37 -4.69 -20.15
CA ALA A 3 -0.69 -5.25 -18.84
C ALA A 3 -0.74 -6.80 -18.86
N ASP A 4 -1.15 -7.40 -19.99
CA ASP A 4 -1.23 -8.86 -20.17
C ASP A 4 0.16 -9.53 -20.13
N ALA A 5 1.18 -8.86 -20.66
CA ALA A 5 2.55 -9.37 -20.68
C ALA A 5 3.20 -9.31 -19.28
N VAL A 6 2.86 -8.28 -18.50
CA VAL A 6 3.29 -8.14 -17.09
C VAL A 6 2.58 -9.19 -16.23
N GLY A 7 1.28 -9.41 -16.45
CA GLY A 7 0.47 -10.38 -15.69
C GLY A 7 0.94 -11.83 -15.79
N ARG A 8 1.62 -12.24 -16.87
CA ARG A 8 2.19 -13.60 -16.99
C ARG A 8 3.46 -13.83 -16.17
N HIS A 9 4.10 -12.78 -15.68
CA HIS A 9 5.30 -12.86 -14.85
C HIS A 9 5.07 -12.39 -13.42
N MET A 10 3.87 -11.88 -13.13
CA MET A 10 3.46 -11.45 -11.81
C MET A 10 2.85 -12.63 -11.04
N PRO A 11 3.32 -12.93 -9.82
CA PRO A 11 2.70 -13.94 -8.99
C PRO A 11 1.25 -13.55 -8.68
N ALA A 12 0.34 -14.54 -8.65
CA ALA A 12 -1.09 -14.33 -8.40
C ALA A 12 -1.37 -13.69 -7.02
N VAL A 13 -0.42 -13.80 -6.10
CA VAL A 13 -0.38 -13.11 -4.81
C VAL A 13 1.04 -12.55 -4.66
N ALA A 14 1.17 -11.23 -4.64
CA ALA A 14 2.46 -10.59 -4.38
C ALA A 14 2.73 -10.56 -2.87
N THR A 15 3.93 -10.98 -2.47
CA THR A 15 4.40 -10.91 -1.07
C THR A 15 5.20 -9.63 -0.82
N LEU A 16 5.46 -9.32 0.45
CA LEU A 16 6.30 -8.16 0.81
C LEU A 16 7.75 -8.30 0.31
N ASP A 17 8.25 -9.54 0.27
CA ASP A 17 9.58 -9.84 -0.26
C ASP A 17 9.64 -9.60 -1.77
N ASP A 18 8.57 -9.96 -2.50
CA ASP A 18 8.44 -9.66 -3.93
C ASP A 18 8.43 -8.14 -4.17
N LEU A 19 7.68 -7.37 -3.36
CA LEU A 19 7.69 -5.91 -3.44
C LEU A 19 9.08 -5.34 -3.17
N THR A 20 9.81 -5.89 -2.20
CA THR A 20 11.16 -5.45 -1.87
C THR A 20 12.12 -5.68 -3.04
N ALA A 21 12.04 -6.85 -3.68
CA ALA A 21 12.81 -7.15 -4.88
C ALA A 21 12.44 -6.23 -6.05
N MET A 22 11.15 -5.92 -6.22
CA MET A 22 10.67 -5.02 -7.27
C MET A 22 11.14 -3.57 -7.06
N ILE A 23 11.08 -3.05 -5.82
CA ILE A 23 11.60 -1.72 -5.46
C ILE A 23 13.10 -1.64 -5.72
N ALA A 24 13.85 -2.67 -5.31
CA ALA A 24 15.30 -2.71 -5.50
C ALA A 24 15.70 -2.75 -6.99
N ALA A 25 14.86 -3.35 -7.83
CA ALA A 25 15.10 -3.46 -9.27
C ALA A 25 14.61 -2.25 -10.08
N ASP A 26 13.82 -1.34 -9.49
CA ASP A 26 13.22 -0.21 -10.20
C ASP A 26 14.09 1.06 -10.16
N PRO A 27 14.71 1.45 -11.29
CA PRO A 27 15.54 2.64 -11.33
C PRO A 27 14.73 3.95 -11.38
N TYR A 28 13.41 3.88 -11.61
CA TYR A 28 12.57 5.05 -11.85
C TYR A 28 11.84 5.56 -10.61
N GLY A 29 11.97 4.87 -9.47
CA GLY A 29 11.44 5.33 -8.18
C GLY A 29 9.91 5.27 -8.09
N HIS A 30 9.28 4.28 -8.72
CA HIS A 30 7.85 4.03 -8.59
C HIS A 30 7.50 3.64 -7.16
N ARG A 31 6.27 3.98 -6.76
CA ARG A 31 5.73 3.57 -5.47
C ARG A 31 4.93 2.28 -5.65
N TYR A 32 5.34 1.24 -4.94
CA TYR A 32 4.65 -0.05 -4.91
C TYR A 32 3.81 -0.15 -3.64
N GLU A 33 2.53 -0.50 -3.77
CA GLU A 33 1.62 -0.70 -2.64
C GLU A 33 0.93 -2.06 -2.74
N LEU A 34 0.90 -2.80 -1.62
CA LEU A 34 0.18 -4.06 -1.52
C LEU A 34 -1.14 -3.85 -0.75
N GLY A 35 -2.26 -4.07 -1.43
CA GLY A 35 -3.59 -4.03 -0.82
C GLY A 35 -3.88 -5.23 0.08
N PRO A 36 -4.91 -5.15 0.93
CA PRO A 36 -5.30 -6.22 1.86
C PRO A 36 -5.72 -7.52 1.16
N ASP A 37 -6.15 -7.43 -0.10
CA ASP A 37 -6.55 -8.56 -0.93
C ASP A 37 -5.38 -9.10 -1.79
N GLY A 38 -4.14 -8.67 -1.53
CA GLY A 38 -2.97 -9.06 -2.31
C GLY A 38 -2.84 -8.36 -3.66
N VAL A 39 -3.69 -7.35 -3.93
CA VAL A 39 -3.63 -6.54 -5.14
C VAL A 39 -2.44 -5.59 -5.07
N LEU A 40 -1.53 -5.68 -6.04
CA LEU A 40 -0.37 -4.81 -6.17
C LEU A 40 -0.71 -3.59 -7.03
N SER A 41 -0.58 -2.40 -6.45
CA SER A 41 -0.70 -1.12 -7.13
C SER A 41 0.68 -0.51 -7.35
N ILE A 42 0.93 0.00 -8.55
CA ILE A 42 2.17 0.69 -8.93
C ILE A 42 1.80 2.12 -9.30
N THR A 43 2.28 3.09 -8.53
CA THR A 43 2.04 4.51 -8.76
C THR A 43 3.30 5.14 -9.35
N PRO A 44 3.19 5.90 -10.46
CA PRO A 44 4.31 6.67 -10.99
C PRO A 44 4.85 7.65 -9.95
N PRO A 45 6.15 8.02 -10.01
CA PRO A 45 6.70 9.05 -9.15
C PRO A 45 5.89 10.34 -9.30
N ALA A 46 5.64 11.01 -8.18
CA ALA A 46 4.93 12.28 -8.18
C ALA A 46 5.66 13.30 -9.06
N ASP A 47 4.91 14.01 -9.90
CA ASP A 47 5.47 15.15 -10.63
C ASP A 47 5.70 16.34 -9.69
N GLY A 48 6.41 17.37 -10.19
CA GLY A 48 6.75 18.55 -9.39
C GLY A 48 5.53 19.29 -8.85
N GLU A 49 4.42 19.32 -9.60
CA GLU A 49 3.17 19.96 -9.17
C GLU A 49 2.54 19.19 -8.01
N HIS A 50 2.45 17.86 -8.12
CA HIS A 50 1.96 16.98 -7.07
C HIS A 50 2.82 17.12 -5.81
N ALA A 51 4.16 17.16 -5.94
CA ALA A 51 5.07 17.34 -4.82
C ALA A 51 4.87 18.69 -4.11
N LEU A 52 4.63 19.78 -4.86
CA LEU A 52 4.34 21.10 -4.29
C LEU A 52 3.01 21.10 -3.52
N ILE A 53 1.96 20.52 -4.09
CA ILE A 53 0.65 20.43 -3.45
C ILE A 53 0.74 19.59 -2.17
N ALA A 54 1.35 18.40 -2.25
CA ALA A 54 1.52 17.51 -1.10
C ALA A 54 2.31 18.19 0.02
N THR A 55 3.37 18.93 -0.32
CA THR A 55 4.20 19.67 0.64
C THR A 55 3.42 20.79 1.32
N ARG A 56 2.60 21.54 0.57
CA ARG A 56 1.75 22.60 1.14
C ARG A 56 0.72 22.03 2.11
N ILE A 57 0.08 20.91 1.76
CA ILE A 57 -0.86 20.22 2.65
C ILE A 57 -0.14 19.75 3.91
N MET A 58 1.05 19.15 3.78
CA MET A 58 1.83 18.67 4.91
C MET A 58 2.24 19.82 5.84
N ALA A 59 2.72 20.94 5.28
CA ALA A 59 3.08 22.13 6.05
C ALA A 59 1.87 22.69 6.82
N TRP A 60 0.70 22.73 6.19
CA TRP A 60 -0.54 23.16 6.85
C TRP A 60 -0.93 22.21 8.00
N LEU A 61 -0.86 20.90 7.80
CA LEU A 61 -1.15 19.90 8.84
C LEU A 61 -0.18 20.02 10.04
N LEU A 62 1.11 20.22 9.78
CA LEU A 62 2.11 20.41 10.82
C LEU A 62 1.86 21.70 11.61
N ALA A 63 1.55 22.80 10.92
CA ALA A 63 1.22 24.08 11.57
C ALA A 63 -0.05 23.97 12.44
N ALA A 64 -1.00 23.13 12.06
CA ALA A 64 -2.21 22.84 12.84
C ALA A 64 -1.98 21.87 14.02
N GLY A 65 -0.75 21.39 14.24
CA GLY A 65 -0.43 20.47 15.33
C GLY A 65 -0.91 19.03 15.10
N TRP A 66 -1.05 18.60 13.84
CA TRP A 66 -1.47 17.23 13.52
C TRP A 66 -0.46 16.20 14.07
N PRO A 67 -0.86 15.25 14.94
CA PRO A 67 0.06 14.39 15.68
C PRO A 67 0.65 13.22 14.87
N GLY A 68 0.46 13.18 13.54
CA GLY A 68 1.15 12.27 12.62
C GLY A 68 0.88 10.76 12.77
N GLY A 69 0.24 10.31 13.84
CA GLY A 69 0.11 8.89 14.16
C GLY A 69 -1.29 8.54 14.66
N ARG A 70 -2.15 8.09 13.75
CA ARG A 70 -3.28 7.18 14.01
C ARG A 70 -3.90 6.78 12.67
N SER A 71 -3.17 5.99 11.88
CA SER A 71 -3.83 5.10 10.93
C SER A 71 -4.69 4.15 11.75
N ALA A 72 -6.00 4.17 11.53
CA ALA A 72 -6.94 3.33 12.23
C ALA A 72 -6.45 1.88 12.12
N ARG A 73 -5.96 1.32 13.24
CA ARG A 73 -5.70 -0.11 13.36
C ARG A 73 -7.02 -0.78 13.01
N SER A 74 -7.08 -1.48 11.88
CA SER A 74 -8.24 -2.28 11.53
C SER A 74 -8.44 -3.22 12.70
N ARG A 75 -9.52 -3.01 13.46
CA ARG A 75 -10.00 -4.02 14.39
C ARG A 75 -10.43 -5.17 13.51
N ARG A 76 -9.53 -6.11 13.22
CA ARG A 76 -9.94 -7.47 12.89
C ARG A 76 -10.87 -7.86 14.03
N ARG A 77 -12.17 -7.95 13.73
CA ARG A 77 -13.13 -8.61 14.62
C ARG A 77 -12.56 -10.02 14.78
N SER A 78 -11.92 -10.26 15.93
CA SER A 78 -11.67 -11.60 16.42
C SER A 78 -13.01 -12.31 16.38
N GLY A 79 -13.14 -13.27 15.46
CA GLY A 79 -14.31 -14.12 15.36
C GLY A 79 -14.60 -14.70 16.75
N CYS A 80 -15.84 -14.57 17.19
CA CYS A 80 -16.32 -15.34 18.34
C CYS A 80 -16.10 -16.82 18.01
N PRO A 81 -15.52 -17.63 18.92
CA PRO A 81 -15.56 -19.07 18.73
C PRO A 81 -17.01 -19.53 18.87
N SER A 82 -17.55 -20.21 17.85
CA SER A 82 -18.87 -20.83 17.95
C SER A 82 -18.81 -21.99 18.95
N PRO A 83 -19.82 -22.21 19.81
CA PRO A 83 -19.88 -23.39 20.65
C PRO A 83 -20.10 -24.63 19.76
N VAL A 84 -19.23 -25.62 19.92
CA VAL A 84 -19.33 -26.95 19.32
C VAL A 84 -20.52 -27.69 19.97
N PRO A 85 -21.45 -28.28 19.21
CA PRO A 85 -22.46 -29.16 19.79
C PRO A 85 -21.83 -30.51 20.12
N THR A 86 -21.75 -30.83 21.42
CA THR A 86 -21.48 -32.18 21.89
C THR A 86 -22.71 -33.05 21.59
N ALA A 87 -22.51 -34.11 20.82
CA ALA A 87 -23.45 -35.22 20.71
C ALA A 87 -22.98 -36.37 21.61
#